data_AF-A0A0D1CFC0-F1
#
_entry.id   AF-A0A0D1CFC0-F1
#
_cell.length_a   1.000
_cell.length_b   1.000
_cell.length_c   1.000
_cell.angle_alpha   90.00
_cell.angle_beta   90.00
_cell.angle_gamma   90.00
#
_symmetry.space_group_name_H-M   'P 1'
#
loop_
_entity.id
_entity.type
_entity.pdbx_description
1 polymer ?
#
loop_
_entity_poly.entity_id
_entity_poly.type
_entity_poly.pdbx_seq_one_letter_code
_entity_poly.pdbx_strand_id
1 'polypeptide(L)' 'MKLDKLKVRPKKNAAAAPCAAEFATMLACWASSSDLNNVGACKDSAKALQECMASRKPRGGVSKPTINYHLARLSKQL' A
#
# COMPACT_ATOMS: atom_id res chain seq x y z
N MET A 1 -14.94 10.32 31.66
CA MET A 1 -14.21 10.84 30.48
C MET A 1 -15.23 11.59 29.63
N LYS A 2 -15.09 12.92 29.46
CA LYS A 2 -16.00 13.74 28.64
C LYS A 2 -15.30 13.96 27.30
N LEU A 3 -15.89 13.48 26.20
CA LEU A 3 -15.34 13.65 24.86
C LEU A 3 -15.97 14.90 24.23
N ASP A 4 -15.17 15.92 23.90
CA ASP A 4 -15.68 17.14 23.27
C ASP A 4 -16.24 16.90 21.86
N LYS A 5 -15.66 15.93 21.13
CA LYS A 5 -16.07 15.53 19.77
C LYS A 5 -15.89 14.03 19.56
N LEU A 6 -16.97 13.32 19.23
CA LEU A 6 -16.92 11.91 18.85
C LEU A 6 -16.42 11.79 17.40
N LYS A 7 -15.12 11.50 17.24
CA LYS A 7 -14.50 11.30 15.92
C LYS A 7 -13.47 10.17 15.93
N VAL A 8 -13.37 9.46 14.82
CA VAL A 8 -12.31 8.49 14.56
C VAL A 8 -11.16 9.18 13.84
N ARG A 9 -9.94 8.94 14.32
CA ARG A 9 -8.73 9.37 13.61
C ARG A 9 -8.57 8.50 12.36
N PRO A 10 -8.58 9.06 11.13
CA PRO A 10 -8.44 8.26 9.94
C PRO A 10 -7.09 7.55 9.96
N LYS A 11 -7.12 6.22 9.92
CA LYS A 11 -5.90 5.43 9.75
C LYS A 11 -5.41 5.65 8.33
N LYS A 12 -4.13 6.02 8.16
CA LYS A 12 -3.49 5.95 6.85
C LYS A 12 -3.37 4.47 6.50
N ASN A 13 -4.41 3.92 5.84
CA ASN A 13 -4.31 2.57 5.30
C ASN A 13 -3.13 2.56 4.35
N ALA A 14 -2.20 1.62 4.55
CA ALA A 14 -1.06 1.48 3.68
C ALA A 14 -1.58 1.39 2.24
N ALA A 15 -1.03 2.23 1.36
CA ALA A 15 -1.37 2.15 -0.05
C ALA A 15 -1.11 0.70 -0.50
N ALA A 16 -2.06 0.13 -1.23
CA ALA A 16 -1.84 -1.17 -1.83
C ALA A 16 -0.62 -1.04 -2.77
N ALA A 17 0.47 -1.71 -2.43
CA ALA A 17 1.69 -1.75 -3.22
C ALA A 17 1.70 -3.09 -3.97
N PRO A 18 1.04 -3.17 -5.13
CA PRO A 18 0.70 -4.43 -5.76
C PRO A 18 1.89 -5.27 -6.22
N CYS A 19 3.04 -4.64 -6.45
CA CYS A 19 4.28 -5.27 -6.89
C CYS A 19 5.33 -5.30 -5.78
N ALA A 20 4.95 -5.03 -4.51
CA ALA A 20 5.89 -5.02 -3.40
C ALA A 20 6.54 -6.38 -3.14
N ALA A 21 5.81 -7.47 -3.37
CA ALA A 21 6.34 -8.82 -3.23
C ALA A 21 7.45 -9.10 -4.27
N GLU A 22 7.18 -8.87 -5.56
CA GLU A 22 8.17 -9.05 -6.64
C GLU A 22 9.37 -8.11 -6.50
N PHE A 23 9.14 -6.91 -5.98
CA PHE A 23 10.24 -6.01 -5.68
C PHE A 23 11.10 -6.51 -4.52
N ALA A 24 10.50 -7.05 -3.46
CA ALA A 24 11.23 -7.62 -2.34
C ALA A 24 12.05 -8.86 -2.74
N THR A 25 11.55 -9.70 -3.63
CA THR A 25 12.30 -10.86 -4.15
C THR A 25 13.52 -10.42 -4.97
N MET A 26 13.36 -9.39 -5.81
CA MET A 26 14.48 -8.80 -6.54
C MET A 26 15.54 -8.20 -5.61
N LEU A 27 15.13 -7.47 -4.56
CA LEU A 27 16.05 -6.93 -3.55
C LEU A 27 16.78 -8.03 -2.78
N ALA A 28 16.09 -9.11 -2.43
CA ALA A 28 16.71 -10.27 -1.78
C ALA A 28 17.75 -10.94 -2.70
N CYS A 29 17.46 -11.02 -4.00
CA CYS A 29 18.40 -11.54 -4.98
C CYS A 29 19.66 -10.67 -5.06
N TRP A 30 19.52 -9.34 -5.12
CA TRP A 30 20.66 -8.42 -5.09
C TRP A 30 21.51 -8.59 -3.84
N ALA A 31 20.86 -8.71 -2.68
CA ALA A 31 21.56 -8.92 -1.41
C ALA A 31 22.37 -10.23 -1.38
N SER A 32 21.89 -11.28 -2.07
CA SER A 32 22.56 -12.59 -2.09
C SER A 32 23.66 -12.72 -3.14
N SER A 33 23.48 -12.11 -4.32
CA SER A 33 24.31 -12.38 -5.50
C SER A 33 25.17 -11.20 -5.95
N SER A 34 24.95 -10.00 -5.38
CA SER A 34 25.60 -8.75 -5.81
C SER A 34 25.39 -8.40 -7.30
N ASP A 35 24.42 -9.04 -7.97
CA ASP A 35 24.06 -8.77 -9.37
C ASP A 35 23.09 -7.58 -9.46
N LEU A 36 23.65 -6.37 -9.34
CA LEU A 36 22.89 -5.11 -9.36
C LEU A 36 22.31 -4.78 -10.75
N ASN A 37 22.87 -5.36 -11.81
CA ASN A 37 22.48 -5.06 -13.19
C ASN A 37 21.40 -6.01 -13.72
N ASN A 38 20.96 -7.01 -12.93
CA ASN A 38 19.97 -8.03 -13.33
C ASN A 38 20.37 -8.81 -14.59
N VAL A 39 21.67 -9.00 -14.83
CA VAL A 39 22.18 -9.66 -16.04
C VAL A 39 22.35 -11.16 -15.80
N GLY A 40 22.62 -11.56 -14.56
CA GLY A 40 22.83 -12.95 -14.15
C GLY A 40 21.66 -13.51 -13.36
N ALA A 41 21.93 -13.88 -12.11
CA ALA A 41 21.00 -14.62 -11.26
C ALA A 41 19.69 -13.86 -10.96
N CYS A 42 19.71 -12.52 -10.99
CA CYS A 42 18.54 -11.70 -10.65
C CYS A 42 17.66 -11.33 -11.86
N LYS A 43 17.97 -11.83 -13.05
CA LYS A 43 17.22 -11.55 -14.28
C LYS A 43 15.75 -11.95 -14.18
N ASP A 44 15.47 -13.13 -13.64
CA ASP A 44 14.09 -13.64 -13.54
C ASP A 44 13.26 -12.86 -12.51
N SER A 45 13.86 -12.49 -11.37
CA SER A 45 13.22 -11.61 -10.39
C SER A 45 12.92 -10.21 -10.94
N ALA A 46 13.83 -9.67 -11.76
CA ALA A 46 13.61 -8.38 -12.42
C ALA A 46 12.50 -8.44 -13.46
N LYS A 47 12.42 -9.54 -14.23
CA LYS A 47 11.36 -9.77 -15.21
C LYS A 47 9.99 -9.88 -14.56
N ALA A 48 9.87 -10.61 -13.44
CA ALA A 48 8.62 -10.72 -12.69
C ALA A 48 8.11 -9.35 -12.18
N LEU A 49 9.01 -8.50 -11.69
CA LEU A 49 8.67 -7.13 -11.30
C LEU A 49 8.19 -6.30 -12.50
N GLN A 50 8.89 -6.39 -13.63
CA GLN A 50 8.53 -5.65 -14.85
C GLN A 50 7.14 -6.05 -15.35
N GLU A 51 6.82 -7.35 -15.35
CA GLU A 51 5.49 -7.86 -15.73
C GLU A 51 4.40 -7.38 -14.76
N CYS A 52 4.68 -7.36 -13.46
CA CYS A 52 3.75 -6.82 -12.47
C CYS A 52 3.47 -5.33 -12.69
N MET A 53 4.51 -4.53 -12.96
CA MET A 53 4.38 -3.10 -13.20
C MET A 53 3.67 -2.79 -14.52
N ALA A 54 3.92 -3.57 -15.57
CA ALA A 54 3.28 -3.41 -16.88
C ALA A 54 1.78 -3.75 -16.83
N SER A 55 1.39 -4.77 -16.07
CA SER A 55 0.00 -5.23 -16.01
C SER A 55 -0.92 -4.37 -15.14
N ARG A 56 -0.38 -3.66 -14.14
CA ARG A 56 -1.21 -3.00 -13.11
C ARG A 56 -1.28 -1.49 -13.32
N LYS A 57 -2.47 -1.02 -13.71
CA LYS A 57 -2.81 0.41 -13.73
C LYS A 57 -2.97 0.96 -12.30
N PRO A 58 -2.58 2.23 -12.03
CA PRO A 58 -2.83 2.86 -10.75
C PRO A 58 -4.34 2.85 -10.46
N ARG A 59 -4.73 2.25 -9.34
CA ARG A 59 -6.13 2.30 -8.89
C ARG A 59 -6.44 3.74 -8.52
N GLY A 60 -7.50 4.29 -9.11
CA GLY A 60 -8.01 5.61 -8.77
C GLY A 60 -8.28 5.76 -7.27
N GLY A 61 -8.37 7.00 -6.80
CA GLY A 61 -8.55 7.30 -5.38
C GLY A 61 -9.72 6.53 -4.79
N VAL A 62 -9.45 5.75 -3.74
CA VAL A 62 -10.49 5.03 -2.98
C VAL A 62 -11.40 6.06 -2.33
N SER A 63 -12.72 5.84 -2.42
CA SER A 63 -13.71 6.70 -1.77
C SER A 63 -13.43 6.80 -0.26
N LYS A 64 -13.42 8.03 0.27
CA LYS A 64 -13.15 8.28 1.68
C LYS A 64 -14.37 7.87 2.52
N PRO A 65 -14.19 7.12 3.62
CA PRO A 65 -15.32 6.76 4.48
C PRO A 65 -15.90 8.00 5.18
N THR A 66 -17.23 8.10 5.22
CA THR A 66 -17.97 9.22 5.84
C THR A 66 -18.26 9.03 7.33
N ILE A 67 -17.55 8.11 8.00
CA ILE A 67 -17.80 7.73 9.40
C ILE A 67 -17.84 8.92 10.38
N ASN A 68 -16.91 9.88 10.23
CA ASN A 68 -16.85 11.04 11.12
C ASN A 68 -18.05 11.99 10.95
N TYR A 69 -18.70 12.00 9.79
CA TYR A 69 -19.94 12.74 9.57
C TYR A 69 -21.09 12.15 10.38
N HIS A 70 -21.24 10.82 10.35
CA HIS A 70 -22.30 10.13 11.09
C HIS A 70 -22.08 10.20 12.61
N LEU A 71 -20.85 10.04 13.08
CA LEU A 71 -20.52 10.13 14.51
C LEU A 71 -20.78 11.52 15.10
N ALA A 72 -20.49 12.58 14.35
CA ALA A 72 -20.79 13.95 14.77
C ALA A 72 -22.31 14.23 14.84
N ARG A 73 -23.12 13.52 14.04
CA ARG A 73 -24.59 13.62 14.10
C ARG A 73 -25.15 12.87 15.31
N LEU A 74 -24.65 11.66 15.56
CA LEU A 74 -25.06 10.81 16.68
C LEU A 74 -24.63 11.36 18.04
N SER A 75 -23.51 12.09 18.13
CA SER A 75 -23.04 12.67 19.39
C SER A 75 -23.93 13.76 19.97
N LYS A 76 -25.02 14.13 19.29
CA LYS A 76 -26.07 15.01 19.84
C LYS A 76 -27.21 14.23 20.51
N GLN A 77 -27.29 12.94 20.22
CA GLN A 77 -28.32 12.01 20.70
C GLN A 77 -27.79 11.03 21.76
N LEU A 78 -26.47 11.01 21.96
CA LEU A 78 -25.72 10.26 22.97
C LEU A 78 -25.13 11.25 23.97
#